data_AF-A0A2V9ZQ47-F1
#
_entry.id   AF-A0A2V9ZQ47-F1
#
_cell.length_a   1.000
_cell.length_b   1.000
_cell.length_c   1.000
_cell.angle_alpha   90.00
_cell.angle_beta   90.00
_cell.angle_gamma   90.00
#
_symmetry.space_group_name_H-M   'P 1'
#
loop_
_entity.id
_entity.type
_entity.pdbx_description
1 polymer ?
#
loop_
_entity_poly.entity_id
_entity_poly.type
_entity_poly.pdbx_seq_one_letter_code
_entity_poly.pdbx_strand_id
1 'polypeptide(L)'
;MKHILCLILLFCTSPVLVTGQTSIYQHGTVVRMHMGECMSQHGIRAALSGNPSPQSTELCPEYTLITDKVVYLIVGKMSNQLIPLAEIIDFRLNKNELAVRVDDAKQETRFLIKEMALRSEWESNRQHALDARSARVRAHPDAPIALNGVQ
;
A
#
# COMPACT_ATOMS: atom_id res chain seq x y z
N MET A 1 -56.02 -1.22 -26.93
CA MET A 1 -54.71 -0.77 -27.46
C MET A 1 -54.07 0.40 -26.70
N LYS A 2 -54.79 1.11 -25.82
CA LYS A 2 -54.29 2.29 -25.08
C LYS A 2 -53.42 1.94 -23.86
N HIS A 3 -53.65 0.78 -23.24
CA HIS A 3 -52.87 0.29 -22.08
C HIS A 3 -51.47 -0.22 -22.44
N ILE A 4 -51.27 -0.68 -23.69
CA ILE A 4 -49.96 -1.16 -24.17
C ILE A 4 -49.00 0.02 -24.38
N LEU A 5 -49.51 1.15 -24.87
CA LEU A 5 -48.72 2.36 -25.06
C LEU A 5 -48.25 2.97 -23.73
N CYS A 6 -49.07 2.89 -22.68
CA CYS A 6 -48.69 3.35 -21.34
C CYS A 6 -47.60 2.49 -20.69
N LEU A 7 -47.59 1.18 -20.93
CA LEU A 7 -46.57 0.29 -20.35
C LEU A 7 -45.18 0.51 -20.98
N ILE A 8 -45.12 0.86 -22.26
CA ILE A 8 -43.86 1.16 -22.96
C ILE A 8 -43.28 2.49 -22.47
N LEU A 9 -44.12 3.51 -22.27
CA LEU A 9 -43.70 4.82 -21.75
C LEU A 9 -43.17 4.75 -20.30
N LEU A 10 -43.65 3.80 -19.49
CA LEU A 10 -43.23 3.62 -18.10
C LEU A 10 -41.87 2.88 -17.96
N PHE A 11 -41.46 2.12 -18.97
CA PHE A 11 -40.18 1.39 -18.96
C PHE A 11 -38.99 2.22 -19.47
N CYS A 12 -39.24 3.36 -20.14
CA CYS A 12 -38.19 4.21 -20.73
C CYS A 12 -37.70 5.33 -19.81
N THR A 13 -38.22 5.47 -18.59
CA THR A 13 -37.94 6.61 -17.70
C THR A 13 -37.18 6.26 -16.42
N SER A 14 -36.70 5.02 -16.25
CA SER A 14 -35.77 4.71 -15.17
C SER A 14 -34.33 4.90 -15.66
N PRO A 15 -33.65 6.02 -15.34
CA PRO A 15 -32.21 6.01 -15.35
C PRO A 15 -31.80 5.08 -14.21
N VAL A 16 -31.51 3.82 -14.53
CA VAL A 16 -30.76 2.94 -13.63
C VAL A 16 -29.33 3.49 -13.62
N LEU A 17 -29.13 4.57 -12.87
CA LEU A 17 -27.81 5.05 -12.48
C LEU A 17 -27.28 4.07 -11.45
N VAL A 18 -26.74 2.94 -11.93
CA VAL A 18 -25.78 2.14 -11.16
C VAL A 18 -24.49 2.96 -11.10
N THR A 19 -24.45 3.99 -10.26
CA THR A 19 -23.18 4.52 -9.79
C THR A 19 -22.71 3.63 -8.65
N GLY A 20 -22.45 2.35 -8.96
CA GLY A 20 -21.43 1.66 -8.19
C GLY A 20 -20.17 2.46 -8.44
N GLN A 21 -19.58 3.06 -7.40
CA GLN A 21 -18.27 3.67 -7.52
C GLN A 21 -17.32 2.56 -7.96
N THR A 22 -17.14 2.41 -9.27
CA THR A 22 -16.12 1.57 -9.87
C THR A 22 -14.81 2.28 -9.57
N SER A 23 -14.36 2.16 -8.32
CA SER A 23 -13.03 2.58 -7.94
C SER A 23 -12.09 1.80 -8.85
N ILE A 24 -11.43 2.53 -9.75
CA ILE A 24 -10.62 1.98 -10.82
C ILE A 24 -9.46 1.23 -10.15
N TYR A 25 -9.42 -0.09 -10.37
CA TYR A 25 -8.30 -0.90 -9.91
C TYR A 25 -7.04 -0.50 -10.68
N GLN A 26 -5.97 -0.37 -9.93
CA GLN A 26 -4.62 -0.10 -10.40
C GLN A 26 -3.77 -1.32 -10.14
N HIS A 27 -2.68 -1.43 -10.89
CA HIS A 27 -1.75 -2.54 -10.79
C HIS A 27 -0.41 -2.01 -10.29
N GLY A 28 0.25 -2.78 -9.42
CA GLY A 28 1.57 -2.46 -8.94
C GLY A 28 2.34 -3.71 -8.55
N THR A 29 3.66 -3.60 -8.54
CA THR A 29 4.56 -4.71 -8.18
C THR A 29 5.13 -4.49 -6.80
N VAL A 30 5.07 -5.51 -5.94
CA VAL A 30 5.73 -5.48 -4.64
C VAL A 30 7.20 -5.84 -4.80
N VAL A 31 8.10 -4.89 -4.53
CA VAL A 31 9.54 -5.07 -4.75
C VAL A 31 10.33 -5.30 -3.46
N ARG A 32 9.74 -4.99 -2.31
CA ARG A 32 10.39 -5.12 -1.00
C ARG A 32 9.36 -5.36 0.08
N MET A 33 9.73 -6.19 1.05
CA MET A 33 9.01 -6.44 2.28
C MET A 33 10.02 -6.46 3.42
N HIS A 34 9.71 -5.77 4.51
CA HIS A 34 10.48 -5.83 5.76
C HIS A 34 9.55 -5.65 6.97
N MET A 35 10.00 -6.05 8.15
CA MET A 35 9.25 -5.83 9.38
C MET A 35 9.64 -4.47 9.97
N GLY A 36 8.67 -3.57 10.12
CA GLY A 36 8.83 -2.25 10.70
C GLY A 36 7.90 -2.03 11.88
N GLU A 37 7.97 -0.87 12.53
CA GLU A 37 7.09 -0.54 13.64
C GLU A 37 5.65 -0.32 13.14
N CYS A 38 4.68 -0.98 13.78
CA CYS A 38 3.28 -0.78 13.46
C CYS A 38 2.84 0.68 13.70
N MET A 39 2.10 1.25 12.74
CA MET A 39 1.46 2.55 12.93
C MET A 39 0.28 2.42 13.90
N SER A 40 0.53 2.55 15.21
CA SER A 40 -0.54 2.53 16.20
C SER A 40 -1.29 3.87 16.22
N GLN A 41 -2.58 3.87 15.86
CA GLN A 41 -3.49 4.96 16.26
C GLN A 41 -3.86 4.85 17.76
N HIS A 42 -3.48 3.73 18.41
CA HIS A 42 -3.77 3.44 19.80
C HIS A 42 -2.77 4.04 20.80
N GLY A 43 -1.55 4.41 20.37
CA GLY A 43 -0.53 4.95 21.28
C GLY A 43 -0.96 6.21 22.04
N ILE A 44 -1.73 7.10 21.38
CA ILE A 44 -2.21 8.34 22.02
C ILE A 44 -3.32 8.05 23.04
N ARG A 45 -4.17 7.04 22.81
CA ARG A 45 -5.24 6.65 23.73
C ARG A 45 -4.73 5.85 24.93
N ALA A 46 -3.71 5.03 24.74
CA ALA A 46 -3.08 4.26 25.82
C ALA A 46 -2.28 5.17 26.78
N ALA A 47 -1.62 6.21 26.25
CA ALA A 47 -0.88 7.18 27.07
C ALA A 47 -1.78 7.99 28.03
N LEU A 48 -3.07 8.16 27.69
CA LEU A 48 -4.05 8.88 28.50
C LEU A 48 -4.77 7.99 29.54
N SER A 49 -4.70 6.65 29.42
CA SER A 49 -5.44 5.73 30.29
C SER A 49 -4.63 5.19 31.47
N GLY A 50 -3.39 5.65 31.66
CA GLY A 50 -2.57 5.35 32.85
C GLY A 50 -2.22 3.88 33.08
N ASN A 51 -2.43 3.00 32.09
CA ASN A 51 -2.21 1.57 32.23
C ASN A 51 -0.95 1.16 31.43
N PRO A 52 0.17 0.81 32.08
CA PRO A 52 1.37 0.35 31.39
C PRO A 52 1.14 -1.09 30.92
N SER A 53 0.39 -1.27 29.83
CA SER A 53 0.53 -2.47 29.02
C SER A 53 2.00 -2.53 28.56
N PRO A 54 2.67 -3.69 28.61
CA PRO A 54 4.02 -3.82 28.08
C PRO A 54 4.01 -3.27 26.66
N GLN A 55 4.90 -2.30 26.40
CA GLN A 55 5.21 -1.83 25.05
C GLN A 55 5.88 -3.00 24.32
N SER A 56 5.12 -4.00 23.88
CA SER A 56 5.58 -4.82 22.79
C SER A 56 5.62 -3.90 21.58
N THR A 57 6.81 -3.59 21.09
CA THR A 57 6.99 -3.00 19.76
C THR A 57 6.37 -3.98 18.77
N GLU A 58 5.09 -3.80 18.48
CA GLU A 58 4.39 -4.61 17.49
C GLU A 58 5.05 -4.33 16.15
N LEU A 59 5.58 -5.38 15.52
CA LEU A 59 6.20 -5.30 14.22
C LEU A 59 5.15 -5.64 13.15
N CYS A 60 5.00 -4.75 12.18
CA CYS A 60 4.09 -4.89 11.06
C CYS A 60 4.89 -5.09 9.76
N PRO A 61 4.36 -5.88 8.82
CA PRO A 61 4.98 -5.99 7.50
C PRO A 61 4.81 -4.69 6.72
N GLU A 62 5.92 -4.10 6.29
CA GLU A 62 6.00 -2.94 5.43
C GLU A 62 6.40 -3.35 4.01
N TYR A 63 5.64 -2.88 3.02
CA TYR A 63 5.82 -3.22 1.62
C TYR A 63 6.10 -1.99 0.77
N THR A 64 7.05 -2.11 -0.15
CA THR A 64 7.26 -1.12 -1.22
C THR A 64 6.53 -1.60 -2.47
N LEU A 65 5.46 -0.88 -2.82
CA LEU A 65 4.64 -1.12 -4.00
C LEU A 65 4.98 -0.09 -5.08
N ILE A 66 5.49 -0.55 -6.22
CA ILE A 66 5.82 0.31 -7.37
C ILE A 66 4.69 0.27 -8.39
N THR A 67 4.25 1.44 -8.81
CA THR A 67 3.29 1.62 -9.92
C THR A 67 3.95 2.37 -11.07
N ASP A 68 3.17 2.76 -12.08
CA ASP A 68 3.67 3.58 -13.19
C ASP A 68 4.25 4.94 -12.72
N LYS A 69 3.55 5.62 -11.80
CA LYS A 69 3.87 7.02 -11.43
C LYS A 69 4.24 7.23 -9.97
N VAL A 70 3.77 6.37 -9.08
CA VAL A 70 3.89 6.55 -7.63
C VAL A 70 4.45 5.28 -7.01
N VAL A 71 5.34 5.43 -6.04
CA VAL A 71 5.81 4.37 -5.16
C VAL A 71 5.10 4.56 -3.83
N TYR A 72 4.40 3.52 -3.38
CA TYR A 72 3.71 3.49 -2.10
C TYR A 72 4.52 2.67 -1.11
N LEU A 73 4.75 3.23 0.08
CA LEU A 73 5.17 2.45 1.24
C LEU A 73 3.92 2.15 2.06
N ILE A 74 3.53 0.88 2.14
CA ILE A 74 2.29 0.45 2.79
C ILE A 74 2.57 -0.49 3.95
N VAL A 75 1.74 -0.41 4.98
CA VAL A 75 1.88 -1.19 6.21
C VAL A 75 0.68 -2.11 6.37
N GLY A 76 0.94 -3.41 6.48
CA GLY A 76 -0.07 -4.43 6.74
C GLY A 76 -0.34 -4.59 8.24
N LYS A 77 -1.45 -5.25 8.56
CA LYS A 77 -1.71 -5.73 9.92
C LYS A 77 -0.97 -7.04 10.15
N MET A 78 -0.60 -7.32 11.40
CA MET A 78 0.09 -8.56 11.77
C MET A 78 -0.75 -9.81 11.48
N SER A 79 -2.08 -9.69 11.52
CA SER A 79 -3.03 -10.81 11.43
C SER A 79 -3.71 -10.96 10.06
N ASN A 80 -2.92 -11.38 9.08
CA ASN A 80 -3.33 -12.29 7.99
C ASN A 80 -3.44 -11.65 6.60
N GLN A 81 -2.85 -12.38 5.64
CA GLN A 81 -2.62 -12.09 4.22
C GLN A 81 -1.38 -11.21 3.97
N LEU A 82 -0.23 -11.89 3.85
CA LEU A 82 1.00 -11.30 3.32
C LEU A 82 0.85 -11.11 1.82
N ILE A 83 1.40 -10.02 1.30
CA ILE A 83 1.52 -9.84 -0.14
C ILE A 83 2.84 -10.50 -0.58
N PRO A 84 2.81 -11.45 -1.53
CA PRO A 84 4.04 -12.07 -2.00
C PRO A 84 4.99 -11.05 -2.65
N LEU A 85 6.28 -11.29 -2.49
CA LEU A 85 7.31 -10.49 -3.15
C LEU A 85 7.33 -10.79 -4.66
N ALA A 86 7.66 -9.77 -5.44
CA ALA A 86 7.76 -9.81 -6.90
C ALA A 86 6.44 -10.13 -7.64
N GLU A 87 5.31 -10.09 -6.95
CA GLU A 87 4.00 -10.23 -7.58
C GLU A 87 3.39 -8.90 -7.99
N ILE A 88 2.58 -8.96 -9.05
CA ILE A 88 1.73 -7.86 -9.51
C ILE A 88 0.40 -8.01 -8.80
N ILE A 89 0.00 -6.99 -8.04
CA ILE A 89 -1.26 -6.96 -7.31
C ILE A 89 -2.21 -5.93 -7.89
N ASP A 90 -3.50 -6.23 -7.77
CA ASP A 90 -4.57 -5.29 -8.03
C ASP A 90 -4.89 -4.53 -6.74
N PHE A 91 -4.98 -3.21 -6.82
CA PHE A 91 -5.35 -2.42 -5.66
C PHE A 91 -6.20 -1.23 -6.06
N ARG A 92 -6.90 -0.66 -5.07
CA ARG A 92 -7.55 0.64 -5.20
C ARG A 92 -7.23 1.53 -4.03
N LEU A 93 -7.14 2.82 -4.30
CA LEU A 93 -6.97 3.83 -3.28
C LEU A 93 -8.31 4.11 -2.59
N ASN A 94 -8.33 4.02 -1.26
CA ASN A 94 -9.49 4.36 -0.44
C ASN A 94 -9.04 5.26 0.71
N LYS A 95 -9.12 6.59 0.51
CA LYS A 95 -8.63 7.60 1.46
C LYS A 95 -7.14 7.38 1.78
N ASN A 96 -6.81 7.00 3.02
CA ASN A 96 -5.44 6.75 3.50
C ASN A 96 -5.09 5.25 3.54
N GLU A 97 -5.89 4.43 2.85
CA GLU A 97 -5.73 2.97 2.79
C GLU A 97 -5.62 2.52 1.33
N LEU A 98 -4.82 1.48 1.08
CA LEU A 98 -4.89 0.67 -0.12
C LEU A 98 -5.72 -0.57 0.17
N ALA A 99 -6.77 -0.80 -0.62
CA ALA A 99 -7.46 -2.08 -0.65
C ALA A 99 -6.85 -2.92 -1.76
N VAL A 100 -6.15 -3.99 -1.38
CA VAL A 100 -5.38 -4.87 -2.26
C VAL A 100 -6.13 -6.19 -2.44
N ARG A 101 -6.14 -6.72 -3.66
CA ARG A 101 -6.65 -8.03 -4.01
C ARG A 101 -5.49 -8.92 -4.44
N VAL A 102 -5.34 -10.06 -3.77
CA VAL A 102 -4.31 -11.07 -4.05
C VAL A 102 -4.99 -12.28 -4.69
N ASP A 103 -4.46 -12.80 -5.80
CA ASP A 103 -4.86 -14.07 -6.46
C ASP A 103 -6.37 -14.29 -6.65
N ASP A 104 -7.06 -13.36 -7.33
CA ASP A 104 -8.50 -13.42 -7.62
C ASP A 104 -9.40 -13.64 -6.39
N ALA A 105 -8.86 -13.46 -5.19
CA ALA A 105 -9.63 -13.58 -3.97
C ALA A 105 -10.78 -12.57 -3.98
N LYS A 106 -11.97 -13.03 -3.57
CA LYS A 106 -13.12 -12.12 -3.38
C LYS A 106 -12.92 -11.13 -2.25
N GLN A 107 -11.90 -11.31 -1.42
CA GLN A 107 -11.61 -10.46 -0.28
C GLN A 107 -10.46 -9.52 -0.58
N GLU A 108 -10.70 -8.25 -0.30
CA GLU A 108 -9.67 -7.22 -0.33
C GLU A 108 -9.08 -7.06 1.06
N THR A 109 -7.76 -7.05 1.13
CA THR A 109 -7.00 -6.76 2.35
C THR A 109 -6.67 -5.27 2.36
N ARG A 110 -6.82 -4.61 3.52
CA ARG A 110 -6.56 -3.18 3.66
C ARG A 110 -5.20 -2.92 4.29
N PHE A 111 -4.43 -2.05 3.66
CA PHE A 111 -3.11 -1.61 4.08
C PHE A 111 -3.12 -0.10 4.32
N LEU A 112 -2.42 0.36 5.35
CA LEU A 112 -2.26 1.79 5.62
C LEU A 112 -1.14 2.36 4.75
N ILE A 113 -1.32 3.57 4.24
CA ILE A 113 -0.27 4.29 3.53
C ILE A 113 0.63 4.98 4.55
N LYS A 114 1.92 4.60 4.56
CA LYS A 114 2.96 5.26 5.36
C LYS A 114 3.60 6.40 4.58
N GLU A 115 3.85 6.20 3.29
CA GLU A 115 4.48 7.20 2.42
C GLU A 115 4.03 7.04 0.96
N MET A 116 4.02 8.15 0.23
CA MET A 116 3.90 8.18 -1.23
C MET A 116 5.03 9.05 -1.79
N ALA A 117 5.76 8.51 -2.77
CA ALA A 117 6.79 9.22 -3.49
C ALA A 117 6.54 9.13 -5.00
N LEU A 118 6.89 10.18 -5.76
CA LEU A 118 6.90 10.06 -7.22
C LEU A 118 7.95 9.04 -7.63
N ARG A 119 7.62 8.20 -8.62
CA ARG A 119 8.53 7.14 -9.09
C ARG A 119 9.87 7.70 -9.54
N SER A 120 9.88 8.83 -10.25
CA SER A 120 11.10 9.50 -10.70
C SER A 120 11.98 9.97 -9.54
N GLU A 121 11.38 10.48 -8.46
CA GLU A 121 12.11 10.94 -7.28
C GLU A 121 12.68 9.75 -6.49
N TRP A 122 11.88 8.69 -6.33
CA TRP A 122 12.33 7.46 -5.67
C TRP A 122 13.49 6.80 -6.41
N GLU A 123 13.42 6.72 -7.74
CA GLU A 123 14.50 6.18 -8.57
C GLU A 123 15.77 7.04 -8.49
N SER A 124 15.63 8.36 -8.55
CA SER A 124 16.75 9.31 -8.39
C SER A 124 17.44 9.15 -7.04
N ASN A 125 16.67 9.16 -5.94
CA ASN A 125 17.18 8.99 -4.59
C ASN A 125 17.89 7.65 -4.42
N ARG A 126 17.33 6.58 -4.98
CA ARG A 126 17.95 5.25 -4.97
C ARG A 126 19.28 5.25 -5.71
N GLN A 127 19.37 5.90 -6.87
CA GLN A 127 20.62 5.99 -7.63
C GLN A 127 21.70 6.77 -6.86
N HIS A 128 21.35 7.92 -6.29
CA HIS A 128 22.26 8.71 -5.46
C HIS A 128 22.80 7.90 -4.27
N ALA A 129 21.95 7.10 -3.62
CA ALA A 129 22.38 6.22 -2.53
C ALA A 129 23.37 5.13 -3.01
N LEU A 130 23.15 4.56 -4.19
CA LEU A 130 24.06 3.57 -4.79
C LEU A 130 25.40 4.19 -5.20
N ASP A 131 25.39 5.39 -5.75
CA ASP A 131 26.60 6.11 -6.16
C ASP A 131 27.44 6.51 -4.94
N ALA A 132 26.79 7.01 -3.88
CA ALA A 132 27.44 7.33 -2.62
C ALA A 132 28.06 6.08 -1.96
N ARG A 133 27.34 4.94 -1.99
CA ARG A 133 27.88 3.66 -1.52
C ARG A 133 29.10 3.23 -2.33
N SER A 134 29.03 3.32 -3.65
CA SER A 134 30.11 2.95 -4.56
C SER A 134 31.34 3.86 -4.43
N ALA A 135 31.12 5.16 -4.19
CA ALA A 135 32.20 6.10 -3.89
C ALA A 135 32.88 5.78 -2.55
N ARG A 136 32.11 5.41 -1.52
CA ARG A 136 32.66 5.00 -0.22
C ARG A 136 33.53 3.74 -0.33
N VAL A 137 33.06 2.73 -1.05
CA VAL A 137 33.81 1.48 -1.29
C VAL A 137 35.13 1.77 -2.02
N ARG A 138 35.12 2.67 -3.02
CA ARG A 138 36.34 3.10 -3.70
C ARG A 138 37.31 3.85 -2.80
N ALA A 139 36.79 4.69 -1.89
CA ALA A 139 37.61 5.48 -0.98
C ALA A 139 38.25 4.65 0.15
N HIS A 140 37.61 3.57 0.59
CA HIS A 140 38.10 2.70 1.67
C HIS A 140 37.95 1.21 1.28
N PRO A 141 38.89 0.63 0.51
CA PRO A 141 38.82 -0.76 0.04
C PRO A 141 38.87 -1.79 1.16
N ASP A 142 39.58 -1.47 2.25
CA ASP A 142 39.82 -2.36 3.39
C ASP A 142 38.81 -2.17 4.53
N ALA A 143 37.85 -1.24 4.39
CA ALA A 143 36.80 -1.07 5.38
C ALA A 143 35.82 -2.26 5.29
N PRO A 144 35.48 -2.90 6.42
CA PRO A 144 34.49 -3.98 6.41
C PRO A 144 33.19 -3.45 5.80
N ILE A 145 32.67 -4.15 4.78
CA ILE A 145 31.38 -3.84 4.19
C ILE A 145 30.33 -4.13 5.27
N ALA A 146 29.96 -3.10 6.03
CA ALA A 146 28.80 -3.16 6.88
C ALA A 146 27.58 -3.32 5.96
N LEU A 147 27.07 -4.55 5.86
CA LEU A 147 25.74 -4.85 5.34
C LEU A 147 24.71 -4.33 6.35
N ASN A 148 24.73 -3.03 6.61
CA ASN A 148 23.61 -2.40 7.30
C ASN A 148 22.49 -2.35 6.27
N GLY A 149 21.56 -3.31 6.42
CA GLY A 149 20.27 -3.26 5.78
C GLY A 149 19.72 -1.85 5.96
N VAL A 150 19.27 -1.28 4.85
CA VAL A 150 18.52 -0.03 4.79
C VAL A 150 17.42 -0.10 5.85
N GLN A 151 17.63 0.57 6.98
CA GLN A 151 16.64 0.82 8.01
C GLN A 151 15.61 1.82 7.49
#